data_AF-A0A0R0AM37-F1
#
_entry.id   AF-A0A0R0AM37-F1
#
_cell.length_a   1.000
_cell.length_b   1.000
_cell.length_c   1.000
_cell.angle_alpha   90.00
_cell.angle_beta   90.00
_cell.angle_gamma   90.00
#
_symmetry.space_group_name_H-M   'P 1'
#
loop_
_entity.id
_entity.type
_entity.pdbx_description
1 polymer ?
#
loop_
_entity_poly.entity_id
_entity_poly.type
_entity_poly.pdbx_seq_one_letter_code
_entity_poly.pdbx_strand_id
1 'polypeptide(L)'
;MTEFASLPLSPALAAGIDALGYTTLTPIQALALPPILEGRDVIAQAPTGSGKTAAFGLGLLQRLDPALGRTQALVLCPTRELADQVGQQLRKLATGIPNLKLSVLTGGVSLEPQIASLQAHDPLVVVGTPGRVQELARKRVLNLGAVRGFVLDEADRMLDMGFEEPIREIAGRCAKERQNLLFSATFPDTIRELARQLLREPVEVTVEGGQSAPQIEHLFFEVEPAHRQKAVAGLLLKHRPESAVVFCNTRKEVDEVANSLQQFGFSALALHGDLEQRDRDEVLVRFSNGSCNVLVASDVAARGLDVEGLAAVVNYELPTDVESYRHRVGRTARAGRHGLALSLVSSRELPRAQAIATDQGLTLSLPRTPLATGKPPELPQAPMVTLRIDGGKTDKLRAGDILGALTGEAGLSGGAIGKIVIQPTRSYVAIARAQVGKALAKLDAGKIKGRRFRVRKL
;
A
#
# COMPACT_ATOMS: atom_id res chain seq x y z
N MET A 1 8.57 19.57 -20.44
CA MET A 1 7.81 18.95 -19.35
C MET A 1 6.67 19.88 -19.03
N THR A 2 5.44 19.39 -18.85
CA THR A 2 4.29 20.21 -18.48
C THR A 2 4.24 20.43 -16.97
N GLU A 3 3.96 21.66 -16.55
CA GLU A 3 3.93 22.05 -15.14
C GLU A 3 2.51 21.97 -14.59
N PHE A 4 2.36 21.72 -13.29
CA PHE A 4 1.04 21.77 -12.65
C PHE A 4 0.40 23.16 -12.75
N ALA A 5 1.22 24.21 -12.73
CA ALA A 5 0.77 25.59 -12.82
C ALA A 5 0.09 25.94 -14.16
N SER A 6 0.29 25.14 -15.22
CA SER A 6 -0.36 25.38 -16.51
C SER A 6 -1.79 24.83 -16.59
N LEU A 7 -2.27 24.12 -15.57
CA LEU A 7 -3.60 23.51 -15.55
C LEU A 7 -4.65 24.47 -14.95
N PRO A 8 -5.91 24.43 -15.43
CA PRO A 8 -6.99 25.30 -14.94
C PRO A 8 -7.57 24.78 -13.61
N LEU A 9 -6.73 24.66 -12.58
CA LEU A 9 -7.11 24.20 -11.25
C LEU A 9 -7.57 25.36 -10.36
N SER A 10 -8.53 25.08 -9.48
CA SER A 10 -9.00 26.08 -8.52
C SER A 10 -7.88 26.44 -7.53
N PRO A 11 -7.84 27.70 -7.02
CA PRO A 11 -6.84 28.13 -6.04
C PRO A 11 -6.82 27.28 -4.76
N ALA A 12 -7.95 26.67 -4.38
CA ALA A 12 -8.05 25.77 -3.24
C ALA A 12 -7.18 24.50 -3.39
N LEU A 13 -6.95 24.05 -4.62
CA LEU A 13 -6.09 22.89 -4.89
C LEU A 13 -4.61 23.24 -4.98
N ALA A 14 -4.27 24.49 -5.32
CA ALA A 14 -2.88 24.95 -5.40
C ALA A 14 -2.13 24.74 -4.06
N ALA A 15 -2.77 25.08 -2.94
CA ALA A 15 -2.19 24.86 -1.61
C ALA A 15 -1.83 23.38 -1.34
N GLY A 16 -2.65 22.43 -1.83
CA GLY A 16 -2.37 21.00 -1.69
C GLY A 16 -1.24 20.51 -2.60
N ILE A 17 -1.16 21.05 -3.82
CA ILE A 17 -0.09 20.76 -4.78
C ILE A 17 1.25 21.28 -4.24
N ASP A 18 1.28 22.51 -3.74
CA ASP A 18 2.46 23.14 -3.16
C ASP A 18 2.93 22.39 -1.90
N ALA A 19 2.00 22.02 -1.01
CA ALA A 19 2.31 21.26 0.20
C ALA A 19 2.90 19.86 -0.09
N LEU A 20 2.59 19.30 -1.26
CA LEU A 20 3.14 18.03 -1.74
C LEU A 20 4.44 18.21 -2.56
N GLY A 21 4.83 19.45 -2.88
CA GLY A 21 6.00 19.74 -3.70
C GLY A 21 5.84 19.32 -5.16
N TYR A 22 4.60 19.28 -5.67
CA TYR A 22 4.32 18.89 -7.04
C TYR A 22 4.57 20.06 -8.01
N THR A 23 5.65 19.98 -8.78
CA THR A 23 6.04 21.02 -9.75
C THR A 23 5.73 20.59 -11.19
N THR A 24 6.19 19.41 -11.58
CA THR A 24 6.04 18.86 -12.93
C THR A 24 5.11 17.66 -12.96
N LEU A 25 4.26 17.57 -13.99
CA LEU A 25 3.38 16.44 -14.21
C LEU A 25 4.17 15.19 -14.61
N THR A 26 3.81 14.03 -14.04
CA THR A 26 4.26 12.74 -14.56
C THR A 26 3.59 12.46 -15.92
N PRO A 27 4.12 11.55 -16.77
CA PRO A 27 3.52 11.26 -18.07
C PRO A 27 2.03 10.90 -18.01
N ILE A 28 1.63 10.08 -17.02
CA ILE A 28 0.22 9.70 -16.86
C ILE A 28 -0.64 10.89 -16.41
N GLN A 29 -0.10 11.80 -15.59
CA GLN A 29 -0.82 13.01 -15.18
C GLN A 29 -0.98 13.98 -16.36
N ALA A 30 0.07 14.17 -17.17
CA ALA A 30 0.01 15.04 -18.34
C ALA A 30 -1.03 14.61 -19.38
N LEU A 31 -1.24 13.29 -19.52
CA LEU A 31 -2.21 12.74 -20.47
C LEU A 31 -3.62 12.61 -19.89
N ALA A 32 -3.75 12.18 -18.62
CA ALA A 32 -5.05 11.91 -18.03
C ALA A 32 -5.70 13.15 -17.40
N LEU A 33 -4.93 14.09 -16.84
CA LEU A 33 -5.50 15.19 -16.07
C LEU A 33 -6.31 16.19 -16.91
N PRO A 34 -5.87 16.62 -18.11
CA PRO A 34 -6.66 17.52 -18.94
C PRO A 34 -8.07 16.99 -19.28
N PRO A 35 -8.26 15.78 -19.83
CA PRO A 35 -9.61 15.27 -20.11
C PRO A 35 -10.44 15.03 -18.84
N ILE A 36 -9.79 14.70 -17.71
CA ILE A 36 -10.48 14.61 -16.43
C ILE A 36 -11.06 15.97 -16.02
N LEU A 37 -10.29 17.06 -16.17
CA LEU A 37 -10.74 18.42 -15.84
C LEU A 37 -11.84 18.92 -16.79
N GLU A 38 -11.86 18.45 -18.03
CA GLU A 38 -12.94 18.68 -18.99
C GLU A 38 -14.23 17.91 -18.65
N GLY A 39 -14.19 17.02 -17.65
CA GLY A 39 -15.34 16.23 -17.22
C GLY A 39 -15.57 14.95 -18.03
N ARG A 40 -14.64 14.56 -18.89
CA ARG A 40 -14.73 13.34 -19.70
C ARG A 40 -14.40 12.09 -18.89
N ASP A 41 -15.01 10.98 -19.26
CA ASP A 41 -14.61 9.67 -18.74
C ASP A 41 -13.19 9.32 -19.23
N VAL A 42 -12.42 8.62 -18.39
CA VAL A 42 -11.04 8.25 -18.72
C VAL A 42 -10.76 6.81 -18.33
N ILE A 43 -10.15 6.09 -19.27
CA ILE A 43 -9.46 4.83 -19.03
C ILE A 43 -7.96 5.15 -19.00
N ALA A 44 -7.32 4.83 -17.89
CA ALA A 44 -5.90 5.08 -17.69
C ALA A 44 -5.17 3.78 -17.37
N GLN A 45 -4.39 3.30 -18.33
CA GLN A 45 -3.50 2.15 -18.16
C GLN A 45 -2.09 2.64 -17.83
N ALA A 46 -1.64 2.40 -16.59
CA ALA A 46 -0.29 2.73 -16.17
C ALA A 46 0.13 1.90 -14.94
N PRO A 47 1.43 1.63 -14.74
CA PRO A 47 1.91 0.88 -13.57
C PRO A 47 1.58 1.58 -12.24
N THR A 48 1.58 0.85 -11.14
CA THR A 48 1.51 1.44 -9.78
C THR A 48 2.70 2.40 -9.57
N GLY A 49 2.52 3.45 -8.77
CA GLY A 49 3.55 4.46 -8.53
C GLY A 49 3.72 5.51 -9.64
N SER A 50 2.99 5.41 -10.76
CA SER A 50 3.06 6.38 -11.87
C SER A 50 2.45 7.76 -11.57
N GLY A 51 1.76 7.92 -10.43
CA GLY A 51 1.13 9.18 -10.04
C GLY A 51 -0.36 9.30 -10.36
N LYS A 52 -1.04 8.17 -10.65
CA LYS A 52 -2.49 8.08 -10.96
C LYS A 52 -3.37 8.76 -9.90
N THR A 53 -3.06 8.57 -8.62
CA THR A 53 -3.82 9.13 -7.50
C THR A 53 -3.91 10.65 -7.54
N ALA A 54 -2.85 11.35 -7.94
CA ALA A 54 -2.90 12.80 -8.07
C ALA A 54 -3.77 13.21 -9.27
N ALA A 55 -3.73 12.47 -10.37
CA ALA A 55 -4.53 12.76 -11.56
C ALA A 55 -6.04 12.69 -11.26
N PHE A 56 -6.54 11.53 -10.79
CA PHE A 56 -7.96 11.46 -10.46
C PHE A 56 -8.32 12.28 -9.23
N GLY A 57 -7.40 12.42 -8.27
CA GLY A 57 -7.66 13.14 -7.04
C GLY A 57 -7.92 14.62 -7.28
N LEU A 58 -7.08 15.28 -8.08
CA LEU A 58 -7.27 16.68 -8.47
C LEU A 58 -8.57 16.86 -9.27
N GLY A 59 -8.84 15.96 -10.22
CA GLY A 59 -10.08 15.98 -10.99
C GLY A 59 -11.34 15.86 -10.14
N LEU A 60 -11.37 14.91 -9.20
CA LEU A 60 -12.49 14.73 -8.28
C LEU A 60 -12.67 15.96 -7.40
N LEU A 61 -11.60 16.42 -6.74
CA LEU A 61 -11.66 17.52 -5.79
C LEU A 61 -12.05 18.85 -6.47
N GLN A 62 -11.61 19.08 -7.71
CA GLN A 62 -11.96 20.27 -8.50
C GLN A 62 -13.47 20.42 -8.72
N ARG A 63 -14.20 19.30 -8.80
CA ARG A 63 -15.64 19.28 -9.10
C ARG A 63 -16.53 19.26 -7.85
N LEU A 64 -15.93 19.21 -6.66
CA LEU A 64 -16.70 19.20 -5.42
C LEU A 64 -17.31 20.57 -5.16
N ASP A 65 -18.53 20.55 -4.63
CA ASP A 65 -19.14 21.71 -4.02
C ASP A 65 -19.18 21.52 -2.49
N PRO A 66 -18.28 22.16 -1.73
CA PRO A 66 -18.23 22.06 -0.27
C PRO A 66 -19.50 22.49 0.46
N ALA A 67 -20.36 23.31 -0.17
CA ALA A 67 -21.61 23.76 0.44
C ALA A 67 -22.67 22.65 0.47
N LEU A 68 -22.55 21.64 -0.40
CA LEU A 68 -23.46 20.51 -0.47
C LEU A 68 -22.96 19.38 0.43
N GLY A 69 -23.51 19.30 1.65
CA GLY A 69 -23.24 18.26 2.64
C GLY A 69 -23.78 16.89 2.27
N ARG A 70 -23.30 16.33 1.16
CA ARG A 70 -23.66 15.00 0.62
C ARG A 70 -22.47 14.39 -0.10
N THR A 71 -22.44 13.06 -0.23
CA THR A 71 -21.38 12.37 -0.95
C THR A 71 -21.45 12.67 -2.45
N GLN A 72 -20.37 13.25 -2.97
CA GLN A 72 -20.24 13.73 -4.35
C GLN A 72 -19.15 12.99 -5.14
N ALA A 73 -18.16 12.43 -4.44
CA ALA A 73 -17.10 11.64 -5.06
C ALA A 73 -16.93 10.30 -4.34
N LEU A 74 -16.73 9.24 -5.13
CA LEU A 74 -16.47 7.89 -4.64
C LEU A 74 -15.27 7.29 -5.35
N VAL A 75 -14.31 6.78 -4.58
CA VAL A 75 -13.16 6.01 -5.06
C VAL A 75 -13.23 4.60 -4.49
N LEU A 76 -13.24 3.59 -5.37
CA LEU A 76 -13.14 2.19 -5.00
C LEU A 76 -11.70 1.71 -5.18
N CYS A 77 -11.18 1.02 -4.17
CA CYS A 77 -9.85 0.41 -4.15
C CYS A 77 -9.96 -1.08 -3.76
N PRO A 78 -9.13 -1.99 -4.31
CA PRO A 78 -9.18 -3.42 -4.00
C PRO A 78 -8.87 -3.76 -2.55
N THR A 79 -8.01 -2.99 -1.88
CA THR A 79 -7.50 -3.31 -0.54
C THR A 79 -7.74 -2.16 0.44
N ARG A 80 -7.68 -2.49 1.74
CA ARG A 80 -7.89 -1.53 2.83
C ARG A 80 -6.72 -0.54 2.88
N GLU A 81 -5.53 -1.05 2.65
CA GLU A 81 -4.27 -0.33 2.65
C GLU A 81 -4.23 0.71 1.53
N LEU A 82 -4.64 0.32 0.30
CA LEU A 82 -4.72 1.26 -0.81
C LEU A 82 -5.79 2.33 -0.55
N ALA A 83 -6.96 1.94 -0.02
CA ALA A 83 -8.00 2.89 0.34
C ALA A 83 -7.51 3.92 1.39
N ASP A 84 -6.75 3.49 2.39
CA ASP A 84 -6.15 4.39 3.38
C ASP A 84 -5.09 5.31 2.76
N GLN A 85 -4.27 4.81 1.85
CA GLN A 85 -3.25 5.59 1.13
C GLN A 85 -3.88 6.65 0.25
N VAL A 86 -4.84 6.25 -0.59
CA VAL A 86 -5.60 7.17 -1.45
C VAL A 86 -6.32 8.20 -0.58
N GLY A 87 -6.97 7.77 0.51
CA GLY A 87 -7.61 8.68 1.46
C GLY A 87 -6.63 9.68 2.11
N GLN A 88 -5.40 9.28 2.42
CA GLN A 88 -4.37 10.18 2.92
C GLN A 88 -3.89 11.17 1.84
N GLN A 89 -3.67 10.71 0.62
CA GLN A 89 -3.25 11.57 -0.50
C GLN A 89 -4.32 12.60 -0.85
N LEU A 90 -5.59 12.18 -0.94
CA LEU A 90 -6.71 13.10 -1.19
C LEU A 90 -6.86 14.13 -0.07
N ARG A 91 -6.65 13.77 1.20
CA ARG A 91 -6.65 14.74 2.30
C ARG A 91 -5.54 15.79 2.17
N LYS A 92 -4.34 15.40 1.72
CA LYS A 92 -3.24 16.35 1.49
C LYS A 92 -3.57 17.29 0.32
N LEU A 93 -4.06 16.75 -0.79
CA LEU A 93 -4.51 17.55 -1.94
C LEU A 93 -5.66 18.50 -1.59
N ALA A 94 -6.56 18.08 -0.70
CA ALA A 94 -7.71 18.86 -0.26
C ALA A 94 -7.41 19.91 0.84
N THR A 95 -6.14 20.15 1.21
CA THR A 95 -5.78 21.00 2.35
C THR A 95 -6.35 22.43 2.23
N GLY A 96 -6.47 22.98 1.02
CA GLY A 96 -7.06 24.30 0.79
C GLY A 96 -8.59 24.31 0.64
N ILE A 97 -9.27 23.16 0.75
CA ILE A 97 -10.73 23.06 0.67
C ILE A 97 -11.32 23.06 2.09
N PRO A 98 -12.04 24.12 2.49
CA PRO A 98 -12.56 24.23 3.85
C PRO A 98 -13.64 23.18 4.13
N ASN A 99 -13.63 22.66 5.35
CA ASN A 99 -14.65 21.74 5.89
C ASN A 99 -14.86 20.45 5.06
N LEU A 100 -13.90 20.05 4.23
CA LEU A 100 -14.01 18.81 3.46
C LEU A 100 -13.92 17.60 4.37
N LYS A 101 -15.03 16.85 4.47
CA LYS A 101 -15.09 15.55 5.16
C LYS A 101 -14.82 14.43 4.16
N LEU A 102 -13.72 13.69 4.37
CA LEU A 102 -13.37 12.47 3.65
C LEU A 102 -13.42 11.26 4.58
N SER A 103 -14.26 10.29 4.23
CA SER A 103 -14.40 9.02 4.95
C SER A 103 -13.71 7.89 4.19
N VAL A 104 -12.94 7.07 4.92
CA VAL A 104 -12.39 5.81 4.39
C VAL A 104 -13.23 4.66 4.92
N LEU A 105 -13.85 3.88 4.03
CA LEU A 105 -14.82 2.83 4.34
C LEU A 105 -14.29 1.48 3.89
N THR A 106 -13.63 0.77 4.80
CA THR A 106 -12.97 -0.50 4.53
C THR A 106 -13.51 -1.61 5.43
N GLY A 107 -13.42 -2.87 4.97
CA GLY A 107 -13.70 -4.05 5.79
C GLY A 107 -12.70 -4.24 6.94
N GLY A 108 -12.89 -5.27 7.77
CA GLY A 108 -11.92 -5.64 8.83
C GLY A 108 -11.96 -4.81 10.11
N VAL A 109 -12.71 -3.71 10.12
CA VAL A 109 -13.09 -2.96 11.32
C VAL A 109 -14.59 -3.13 11.55
N SER A 110 -15.03 -2.98 12.80
CA SER A 110 -16.46 -3.05 13.13
C SER A 110 -17.24 -2.04 12.31
N LEU A 111 -18.48 -2.40 11.97
CA LEU A 111 -19.35 -1.59 11.12
C LEU A 111 -19.90 -0.38 11.90
N GLU A 112 -20.18 -0.56 13.18
CA GLU A 112 -20.88 0.43 14.03
C GLU A 112 -20.21 1.81 14.07
N PRO A 113 -18.88 1.95 14.20
CA PRO A 113 -18.24 3.27 14.18
C PRO A 113 -18.36 3.96 12.82
N GLN A 114 -18.36 3.20 11.71
CA GLN A 114 -18.54 3.76 10.38
C GLN A 114 -20.00 4.22 10.19
N ILE A 115 -20.97 3.43 10.66
CA ILE A 115 -22.39 3.82 10.66
C ILE A 115 -22.59 5.10 11.46
N ALA A 116 -22.09 5.15 12.70
CA ALA A 116 -22.23 6.33 13.56
C ALA A 116 -21.60 7.58 12.92
N SER A 117 -20.42 7.44 12.29
CA SER A 117 -19.75 8.55 11.59
C SER A 117 -20.54 9.07 10.38
N LEU A 118 -21.19 8.17 9.62
CA LEU A 118 -22.02 8.52 8.47
C LEU A 118 -23.35 9.14 8.90
N GLN A 119 -23.99 8.60 9.93
CA GLN A 119 -25.23 9.16 10.49
C GLN A 119 -25.04 10.55 11.11
N ALA A 120 -23.86 10.81 11.69
CA ALA A 120 -23.55 12.12 12.24
C ALA A 120 -23.43 13.19 11.13
N HIS A 121 -22.64 12.91 10.09
CA HIS A 121 -22.49 13.82 8.95
C HIS A 121 -22.11 13.06 7.68
N ASP A 122 -22.75 13.39 6.56
CA ASP A 122 -22.36 12.85 5.26
C ASP A 122 -20.97 13.36 4.83
N PRO A 123 -20.05 12.47 4.41
CA PRO A 123 -18.80 12.89 3.80
C PRO A 123 -19.05 13.40 2.37
N LEU A 124 -18.23 14.35 1.91
CA LEU A 124 -18.21 14.76 0.51
C LEU A 124 -17.50 13.74 -0.37
N VAL A 125 -16.45 13.11 0.19
CA VAL A 125 -15.63 12.12 -0.50
C VAL A 125 -15.63 10.81 0.29
N VAL A 126 -15.92 9.72 -0.40
CA VAL A 126 -15.74 8.37 0.12
C VAL A 126 -14.62 7.68 -0.64
N VAL A 127 -13.69 7.08 0.09
CA VAL A 127 -12.73 6.11 -0.44
C VAL A 127 -12.99 4.78 0.25
N GLY A 128 -13.06 3.67 -0.46
CA GLY A 128 -13.37 2.41 0.23
C GLY A 128 -13.19 1.14 -0.59
N THR A 129 -13.26 0.01 0.10
CA THR A 129 -13.29 -1.31 -0.56
C THR A 129 -14.70 -1.64 -1.04
N PRO A 130 -14.89 -2.23 -2.24
CA PRO A 130 -16.20 -2.50 -2.81
C PRO A 130 -17.18 -3.17 -1.84
N GLY A 131 -16.79 -4.27 -1.18
CA GLY A 131 -17.68 -4.97 -0.27
C GLY A 131 -18.23 -4.12 0.88
N ARG A 132 -17.41 -3.26 1.52
CA ARG A 132 -17.86 -2.40 2.62
C ARG A 132 -18.76 -1.26 2.13
N VAL A 133 -18.41 -0.65 0.99
CA VAL A 133 -19.23 0.42 0.40
C VAL A 133 -20.60 -0.13 -0.03
N GLN A 134 -20.63 -1.31 -0.67
CA GLN A 134 -21.85 -2.02 -1.04
C GLN A 134 -22.71 -2.31 0.19
N GLU A 135 -22.13 -2.86 1.27
CA GLU A 135 -22.84 -3.16 2.51
C GLU A 135 -23.51 -1.92 3.11
N LEU A 136 -22.77 -0.80 3.22
CA LEU A 136 -23.28 0.46 3.79
C LEU A 136 -24.36 1.11 2.90
N ALA A 137 -24.22 1.00 1.57
CA ALA A 137 -25.22 1.46 0.62
C ALA A 137 -26.49 0.61 0.66
N ARG A 138 -26.38 -0.73 0.78
CA ARG A 138 -27.51 -1.66 0.96
C ARG A 138 -28.29 -1.34 2.22
N LYS A 139 -27.59 -1.06 3.33
CA LYS A 139 -28.19 -0.64 4.61
C LYS A 139 -28.79 0.78 4.58
N ARG A 140 -28.67 1.51 3.46
CA ARG A 140 -29.12 2.90 3.29
C ARG A 140 -28.50 3.89 4.29
N VAL A 141 -27.32 3.56 4.82
CA VAL A 141 -26.54 4.44 5.71
C VAL A 141 -25.62 5.35 4.89
N LEU A 142 -25.19 4.89 3.72
CA LEU A 142 -24.45 5.71 2.76
C LEU A 142 -25.32 5.99 1.53
N ASN A 143 -25.60 7.27 1.28
CA ASN A 143 -26.33 7.70 0.10
C ASN A 143 -25.37 8.06 -1.04
N LEU A 144 -25.49 7.36 -2.17
CA LEU A 144 -24.65 7.55 -3.36
C LEU A 144 -25.33 8.32 -4.49
N GLY A 145 -26.60 8.72 -4.33
CA GLY A 145 -27.39 9.33 -5.39
C GLY A 145 -26.89 10.70 -5.89
N ALA A 146 -25.99 11.35 -5.13
CA ALA A 146 -25.36 12.61 -5.51
C ALA A 146 -23.90 12.45 -5.97
N VAL A 147 -23.40 11.21 -6.11
CA VAL A 147 -22.05 10.94 -6.59
C VAL A 147 -21.95 11.31 -8.08
N ARG A 148 -21.15 12.32 -8.38
CA ARG A 148 -20.87 12.84 -9.73
C ARG A 148 -19.48 12.49 -10.25
N GLY A 149 -18.59 12.02 -9.37
CA GLY A 149 -17.29 11.44 -9.73
C GLY A 149 -17.13 10.05 -9.14
N PHE A 150 -16.95 9.04 -10.00
CA PHE A 150 -16.81 7.63 -9.62
C PHE A 150 -15.50 7.08 -10.17
N VAL A 151 -14.63 6.59 -9.28
CA VAL A 151 -13.29 6.12 -9.65
C VAL A 151 -13.09 4.67 -9.25
N LEU A 152 -12.55 3.88 -10.17
CA LEU A 152 -12.01 2.55 -9.92
C LEU A 152 -10.49 2.62 -9.98
N ASP A 153 -9.80 2.39 -8.86
CA ASP A 153 -8.33 2.35 -8.81
C ASP A 153 -7.85 0.90 -8.61
N GLU A 154 -6.90 0.46 -9.44
CA GLU A 154 -6.48 -0.95 -9.59
C GLU A 154 -7.68 -1.88 -9.89
N ALA A 155 -8.40 -1.56 -10.98
CA ALA A 155 -9.61 -2.26 -11.38
C ALA A 155 -9.39 -3.75 -11.70
N ASP A 156 -8.28 -4.09 -12.36
CA ASP A 156 -7.81 -5.46 -12.59
C ASP A 156 -7.84 -6.29 -11.30
N ARG A 157 -7.20 -5.79 -10.24
CA ARG A 157 -7.15 -6.47 -8.94
C ARG A 157 -8.50 -6.60 -8.28
N MET A 158 -9.40 -5.63 -8.46
CA MET A 158 -10.75 -5.73 -7.92
C MET A 158 -11.52 -6.90 -8.57
N LEU A 159 -11.35 -7.11 -9.86
CA LEU A 159 -11.97 -8.24 -10.56
C LEU A 159 -11.35 -9.58 -10.14
N ASP A 160 -10.03 -9.66 -10.01
CA ASP A 160 -9.33 -10.87 -9.50
C ASP A 160 -9.80 -11.27 -8.09
N MET A 161 -10.24 -10.30 -7.29
CA MET A 161 -10.77 -10.52 -5.94
C MET A 161 -12.27 -10.81 -5.92
N GLY A 162 -12.93 -10.89 -7.08
CA GLY A 162 -14.35 -11.18 -7.21
C GLY A 162 -15.28 -10.00 -6.87
N PHE A 163 -14.79 -8.76 -6.94
CA PHE A 163 -15.59 -7.57 -6.60
C PHE A 163 -16.45 -7.02 -7.75
N GLU A 164 -16.61 -7.76 -8.84
CA GLU A 164 -17.39 -7.30 -9.99
C GLU A 164 -18.86 -6.98 -9.65
N GLU A 165 -19.58 -7.90 -9.00
CA GLU A 165 -20.98 -7.69 -8.59
C GLU A 165 -21.13 -6.51 -7.61
N PRO A 166 -20.28 -6.39 -6.57
CA PRO A 166 -20.25 -5.21 -5.71
C PRO A 166 -20.04 -3.89 -6.47
N ILE A 167 -19.10 -3.83 -7.41
CA ILE A 167 -18.84 -2.62 -8.20
C ILE A 167 -20.07 -2.22 -9.01
N ARG A 168 -20.71 -3.19 -9.68
CA ARG A 168 -21.91 -2.95 -10.50
C ARG A 168 -23.06 -2.41 -9.69
N GLU A 169 -23.32 -2.99 -8.53
CA GLU A 169 -24.40 -2.52 -7.66
C GLU A 169 -24.14 -1.11 -7.13
N ILE A 170 -22.91 -0.82 -6.69
CA ILE A 170 -22.52 0.52 -6.22
C ILE A 170 -22.73 1.54 -7.35
N ALA A 171 -22.24 1.25 -8.56
CA ALA A 171 -22.40 2.12 -9.71
C ALA A 171 -23.88 2.36 -10.07
N GLY A 172 -24.72 1.33 -9.94
CA GLY A 172 -26.18 1.42 -10.14
C GLY A 172 -26.91 2.28 -9.09
N ARG A 173 -26.31 2.50 -7.92
CA ARG A 173 -26.82 3.39 -6.86
C ARG A 173 -26.31 4.84 -6.97
N CYS A 174 -25.32 5.09 -7.83
CA CYS A 174 -24.78 6.43 -8.08
C CYS A 174 -25.66 7.23 -9.06
N ALA A 175 -25.43 8.54 -9.17
CA ALA A 175 -26.12 9.36 -10.16
C ALA A 175 -25.90 8.83 -11.59
N LYS A 176 -26.93 8.90 -12.45
CA LYS A 176 -26.82 8.49 -13.87
C LYS A 176 -25.83 9.38 -14.63
N GLU A 177 -25.92 10.68 -14.41
CA GLU A 177 -24.97 11.67 -14.93
C GLU A 177 -23.82 11.84 -13.94
N ARG A 178 -22.74 11.12 -14.20
CA ARG A 178 -21.49 11.16 -13.44
C ARG A 178 -20.32 10.92 -14.38
N GLN A 179 -19.16 11.42 -14.01
CA GLN A 179 -17.89 11.07 -14.64
C GLN A 179 -17.36 9.79 -14.01
N ASN A 180 -16.96 8.84 -14.85
CA ASN A 180 -16.36 7.58 -14.44
C ASN A 180 -14.89 7.56 -14.89
N LEU A 181 -14.00 7.25 -13.95
CA LEU A 181 -12.58 7.13 -14.21
C LEU A 181 -12.12 5.72 -13.83
N LEU A 182 -11.45 5.03 -14.74
CA LEU A 182 -10.96 3.67 -14.53
C LEU A 182 -9.45 3.64 -14.67
N PHE A 183 -8.77 3.26 -13.60
CA PHE A 183 -7.32 3.12 -13.53
C PHE A 183 -6.95 1.66 -13.31
N SER A 184 -6.07 1.14 -14.16
CA SER A 184 -5.65 -0.27 -14.10
C SER A 184 -4.19 -0.42 -14.54
N ALA A 185 -3.51 -1.47 -14.10
CA ALA A 185 -2.18 -1.79 -14.61
C ALA A 185 -2.28 -2.65 -15.89
N THR A 186 -3.23 -3.58 -15.89
CA THR A 186 -3.54 -4.45 -17.03
C THR A 186 -4.96 -4.19 -17.56
N PHE A 187 -5.21 -4.62 -18.79
CA PHE A 187 -6.50 -4.44 -19.46
C PHE A 187 -6.98 -5.75 -20.13
N PRO A 188 -7.26 -6.81 -19.34
CA PRO A 188 -7.87 -8.04 -19.85
C PRO A 188 -9.31 -7.79 -20.33
N ASP A 189 -9.89 -8.77 -21.03
CA ASP A 189 -11.23 -8.63 -21.61
C ASP A 189 -12.32 -8.36 -20.57
N THR A 190 -12.20 -8.93 -19.38
CA THR A 190 -13.10 -8.66 -18.24
C THR A 190 -13.10 -7.18 -17.83
N ILE A 191 -11.93 -6.53 -17.86
CA ILE A 191 -11.82 -5.09 -17.60
C ILE A 191 -12.40 -4.27 -18.75
N ARG A 192 -12.20 -4.69 -20.00
CA ARG A 192 -12.82 -4.04 -21.17
C ARG A 192 -14.34 -4.09 -21.10
N GLU A 193 -14.90 -5.23 -20.70
CA GLU A 193 -16.35 -5.41 -20.53
C GLU A 193 -16.90 -4.51 -19.43
N LEU A 194 -16.24 -4.49 -18.26
CA LEU A 194 -16.59 -3.59 -17.17
C LEU A 194 -16.55 -2.12 -17.62
N ALA A 195 -15.50 -1.75 -18.35
CA ALA A 195 -15.31 -0.38 -18.85
C ALA A 195 -16.44 0.04 -19.80
N ARG A 196 -16.81 -0.81 -20.76
CA ARG A 196 -17.91 -0.54 -21.71
C ARG A 196 -19.26 -0.32 -21.04
N GLN A 197 -19.49 -0.93 -19.88
CA GLN A 197 -20.76 -0.84 -19.17
C GLN A 197 -20.82 0.34 -18.20
N LEU A 198 -19.67 0.83 -17.74
CA LEU A 198 -19.60 1.91 -16.75
C LEU A 198 -19.24 3.28 -17.36
N LEU A 199 -18.44 3.32 -18.42
CA LEU A 199 -17.88 4.56 -18.98
C LEU A 199 -18.62 4.96 -20.28
N ARG A 200 -18.64 6.27 -20.56
CA ARG A 200 -19.22 6.87 -21.77
C ARG A 200 -18.15 7.58 -22.60
N GLU A 201 -17.88 7.07 -23.80
CA GLU A 201 -16.90 7.64 -24.75
C GLU A 201 -15.56 8.05 -24.09
N PRO A 202 -14.92 7.12 -23.34
CA PRO A 202 -13.78 7.46 -22.51
C PRO A 202 -12.56 7.86 -23.36
N VAL A 203 -11.74 8.77 -22.84
CA VAL A 203 -10.36 8.91 -23.33
C VAL A 203 -9.56 7.73 -22.84
N GLU A 204 -8.95 7.00 -23.77
CA GLU A 204 -7.97 5.98 -23.41
C GLU A 204 -6.58 6.60 -23.36
N VAL A 205 -5.96 6.49 -22.19
CA VAL A 205 -4.60 6.95 -21.93
C VAL A 205 -3.79 5.74 -21.51
N THR A 206 -2.76 5.42 -22.29
CA THR A 206 -1.81 4.37 -21.96
C THR A 206 -0.43 4.97 -21.80
N VAL A 207 0.14 4.80 -20.61
CA VAL A 207 1.55 5.04 -20.37
C VAL A 207 2.18 3.69 -20.15
N GLU A 208 2.84 3.20 -21.19
CA GLU A 208 3.76 2.09 -21.05
C GLU A 208 4.83 2.48 -20.02
N GLY A 209 5.32 1.50 -19.27
CA GLY A 209 6.45 1.70 -18.35
C GLY A 209 7.72 2.03 -19.13
N GLY A 210 7.83 3.24 -19.65
CA GLY A 210 8.90 3.69 -20.52
C GLY A 210 9.95 4.48 -19.75
N GLN A 211 11.00 3.78 -19.31
CA GLN A 211 12.43 4.08 -19.48
C GLN A 211 13.24 3.38 -18.38
N SER A 212 14.05 2.40 -18.81
CA SER A 212 14.59 1.26 -18.04
C SER A 212 13.49 0.43 -17.38
N ALA A 213 13.18 -0.72 -17.98
CA ALA A 213 12.68 -1.83 -17.17
C ALA A 213 13.59 -1.89 -15.93
N PRO A 214 13.03 -1.81 -14.72
CA PRO A 214 13.80 -2.03 -13.52
C PRO A 214 14.71 -3.24 -13.73
N GLN A 215 16.03 -3.07 -13.62
CA GLN A 215 16.93 -4.21 -13.73
C GLN A 215 16.74 -5.07 -12.47
N ILE A 216 15.73 -5.94 -12.54
CA ILE A 216 15.53 -7.02 -11.60
C ILE A 216 16.49 -8.12 -12.05
N GLU A 217 17.43 -8.47 -11.20
CA GLU A 217 18.23 -9.67 -11.39
C GLU A 217 17.40 -10.87 -10.93
N HIS A 218 17.04 -11.75 -11.86
CA HIS A 218 16.26 -12.96 -11.56
C HIS A 218 17.21 -14.15 -11.41
N LEU A 219 17.27 -14.72 -10.21
CA LEU A 219 18.09 -15.89 -9.90
C LEU A 219 17.20 -17.04 -9.43
N PHE A 220 17.43 -18.22 -10.01
CA PHE A 220 16.74 -19.45 -9.67
C PHE A 220 17.71 -20.40 -8.98
N PHE A 221 17.28 -21.07 -7.92
CA PHE A 221 18.14 -21.99 -7.18
C PHE A 221 17.43 -23.31 -6.95
N GLU A 222 18.11 -24.41 -7.25
CA GLU A 222 17.60 -25.74 -6.96
C GLU A 222 17.65 -26.01 -5.46
N VAL A 223 16.54 -26.49 -4.91
CA VAL A 223 16.43 -26.85 -3.49
C VAL A 223 15.45 -27.99 -3.26
N GLU A 224 15.82 -28.90 -2.38
CA GLU A 224 14.91 -29.91 -1.88
C GLU A 224 13.90 -29.29 -0.90
N PRO A 225 12.63 -29.74 -0.89
CA PRO A 225 11.60 -29.18 0.00
C PRO A 225 12.02 -29.08 1.47
N ALA A 226 12.72 -30.10 1.99
CA ALA A 226 13.20 -30.15 3.37
C ALA A 226 14.23 -29.06 3.71
N HIS A 227 14.90 -28.47 2.72
CA HIS A 227 15.96 -27.49 2.89
C HIS A 227 15.53 -26.05 2.60
N ARG A 228 14.30 -25.81 2.13
CA ARG A 228 13.84 -24.47 1.71
C ARG A 228 13.99 -23.39 2.77
N GLN A 229 13.63 -23.68 4.02
CA GLN A 229 13.74 -22.71 5.11
C GLN A 229 15.20 -22.28 5.36
N LYS A 230 16.13 -23.25 5.35
CA LYS A 230 17.58 -22.99 5.46
C LYS A 230 18.12 -22.25 4.24
N ALA A 231 17.57 -22.55 3.07
CA ALA A 231 17.90 -21.88 1.81
C ALA A 231 17.50 -20.40 1.82
N VAL A 232 16.28 -20.05 2.26
CA VAL A 232 15.89 -18.63 2.39
C VAL A 232 16.84 -17.89 3.32
N ALA A 233 17.14 -18.47 4.49
CA ALA A 233 18.11 -17.89 5.41
C ALA A 233 19.49 -17.72 4.74
N GLY A 234 20.01 -18.74 4.06
CA GLY A 234 21.30 -18.69 3.37
C GLY A 234 21.36 -17.63 2.26
N LEU A 235 20.28 -17.48 1.49
CA LEU A 235 20.14 -16.44 0.47
C LEU A 235 20.14 -15.04 1.09
N LEU A 236 19.38 -14.81 2.16
CA LEU A 236 19.36 -13.53 2.87
C LEU A 236 20.74 -13.19 3.49
N LEU A 237 21.50 -14.20 3.94
CA LEU A 237 22.88 -14.00 4.44
C LEU A 237 23.86 -13.64 3.32
N LYS A 238 23.73 -14.29 2.16
CA LYS A 238 24.61 -14.07 1.02
C LYS A 238 24.41 -12.68 0.41
N HIS A 239 23.15 -12.30 0.20
CA HIS A 239 22.81 -11.06 -0.50
C HIS A 239 22.62 -9.85 0.41
N ARG A 240 22.40 -10.06 1.72
CA ARG A 240 22.23 -9.01 2.75
C ARG A 240 21.33 -7.84 2.31
N PRO A 241 20.11 -8.11 1.80
CA PRO A 241 19.22 -7.02 1.37
C PRO A 241 18.82 -6.13 2.56
N GLU A 242 18.71 -4.82 2.32
CA GLU A 242 18.22 -3.87 3.32
C GLU A 242 16.79 -4.21 3.76
N SER A 243 15.94 -4.57 2.78
CA SER A 243 14.57 -5.02 2.97
C SER A 243 14.22 -6.14 1.99
N ALA A 244 13.52 -7.16 2.47
CA ALA A 244 13.09 -8.29 1.67
C ALA A 244 11.66 -8.71 1.97
N VAL A 245 10.94 -9.15 0.94
CA VAL A 245 9.68 -9.89 1.09
C VAL A 245 9.89 -11.34 0.66
N VAL A 246 9.46 -12.29 1.50
CA VAL A 246 9.45 -13.72 1.21
C VAL A 246 8.00 -14.14 0.92
N PHE A 247 7.72 -14.55 -0.31
CA PHE A 247 6.39 -15.01 -0.70
C PHE A 247 6.23 -16.51 -0.51
N CYS A 248 5.20 -16.90 0.24
CA CYS A 248 4.75 -18.28 0.44
C CYS A 248 3.33 -18.47 -0.11
N ASN A 249 2.96 -19.70 -0.48
CA ASN A 249 1.64 -19.93 -1.07
C ASN A 249 0.56 -20.08 0.02
N THR A 250 0.87 -20.71 1.15
CA THR A 250 -0.09 -20.94 2.25
C THR A 250 0.20 -20.10 3.48
N ARG A 251 -0.84 -19.86 4.29
CA ARG A 251 -0.74 -19.10 5.55
C ARG A 251 0.14 -19.81 6.58
N LYS A 252 0.03 -21.13 6.64
CA LYS A 252 0.84 -21.99 7.52
C LYS A 252 2.33 -21.85 7.21
N GLU A 253 2.70 -21.87 5.93
CA GLU A 253 4.10 -21.68 5.52
C GLU A 253 4.61 -20.29 5.87
N VAL A 254 3.78 -19.25 5.75
CA VAL A 254 4.14 -17.89 6.17
C VAL A 254 4.60 -17.87 7.63
N ASP A 255 3.84 -18.50 8.52
CA ASP A 255 4.19 -18.59 9.95
C ASP A 255 5.45 -19.43 10.18
N GLU A 256 5.53 -20.61 9.56
CA GLU A 256 6.67 -21.52 9.71
C GLU A 256 7.98 -20.89 9.23
N VAL A 257 7.96 -20.23 8.06
CA VAL A 257 9.13 -19.55 7.50
C VAL A 257 9.51 -18.33 8.34
N ALA A 258 8.55 -17.52 8.81
CA ALA A 258 8.84 -16.39 9.67
C ALA A 258 9.50 -16.84 10.99
N ASN A 259 8.96 -17.87 11.64
CA ASN A 259 9.51 -18.44 12.86
C ASN A 259 10.92 -19.03 12.64
N SER A 260 11.12 -19.77 11.55
CA SER A 260 12.44 -20.29 11.17
C SER A 260 13.45 -19.16 11.01
N LEU A 261 13.10 -18.09 10.28
CA LEU A 261 13.99 -16.94 10.09
C LEU A 261 14.32 -16.23 11.41
N GLN A 262 13.36 -16.11 12.33
CA GLN A 262 13.62 -15.58 13.68
C GLN A 262 14.58 -16.47 14.47
N GLN A 263 14.50 -17.80 14.35
CA GLN A 263 15.46 -18.72 14.97
C GLN A 263 16.87 -18.55 14.39
N PHE A 264 16.97 -18.27 13.09
CA PHE A 264 18.23 -17.85 12.45
C PHE A 264 18.67 -16.44 12.84
N GLY A 265 17.88 -15.69 13.60
CA GLY A 265 18.19 -14.37 14.14
C GLY A 265 17.76 -13.19 13.27
N PHE A 266 17.07 -13.43 12.14
CA PHE A 266 16.55 -12.36 11.31
C PHE A 266 15.40 -11.63 12.01
N SER A 267 15.31 -10.33 11.76
CA SER A 267 14.10 -9.57 12.06
C SER A 267 13.04 -9.87 11.00
N ALA A 268 12.29 -10.95 11.21
CA ALA A 268 11.26 -11.43 10.30
C ALA A 268 9.85 -11.36 10.92
N LEU A 269 8.84 -10.95 10.14
CA LEU A 269 7.43 -10.95 10.57
C LEU A 269 6.55 -11.62 9.52
N ALA A 270 5.50 -12.31 9.99
CA ALA A 270 4.48 -12.94 9.16
C ALA A 270 3.36 -11.96 8.77
N LEU A 271 2.83 -12.09 7.56
CA LEU A 271 1.70 -11.33 7.04
C LEU A 271 0.79 -12.21 6.18
N HIS A 272 -0.32 -12.67 6.76
CA HIS A 272 -1.32 -13.50 6.08
C HIS A 272 -2.75 -13.08 6.49
N GLY A 273 -3.76 -13.73 5.91
CA GLY A 273 -5.17 -13.36 6.05
C GLY A 273 -5.83 -13.69 7.39
N ASP A 274 -5.19 -14.47 8.27
CA ASP A 274 -5.74 -14.80 9.60
C ASP A 274 -5.33 -13.78 10.68
N LEU A 275 -4.40 -12.88 10.37
CA LEU A 275 -4.04 -11.80 11.28
C LEU A 275 -5.23 -10.86 11.46
N GLU A 276 -5.51 -10.49 12.71
CA GLU A 276 -6.41 -9.38 12.98
C GLU A 276 -5.87 -8.11 12.32
N GLN A 277 -6.78 -7.21 11.89
CA GLN A 277 -6.37 -5.97 11.22
C GLN A 277 -5.37 -5.16 12.06
N ARG A 278 -5.51 -5.18 13.38
CA ARG A 278 -4.61 -4.47 14.30
C ARG A 278 -3.17 -5.01 14.23
N ASP A 279 -3.02 -6.33 14.21
CA ASP A 279 -1.72 -6.99 14.14
C ASP A 279 -1.12 -6.84 12.74
N ARG A 280 -1.97 -6.94 11.71
CA ARG A 280 -1.62 -6.65 10.32
C ARG A 280 -1.02 -5.24 10.20
N ASP A 281 -1.72 -4.22 10.70
CA ASP A 281 -1.22 -2.85 10.62
C ASP A 281 0.09 -2.66 11.41
N GLU A 282 0.23 -3.31 12.57
CA GLU A 282 1.47 -3.27 13.38
C GLU A 282 2.67 -3.86 12.60
N VAL A 283 2.47 -5.00 11.94
CA VAL A 283 3.49 -5.61 11.06
C VAL A 283 3.89 -4.66 9.93
N LEU A 284 2.91 -4.05 9.25
CA LEU A 284 3.16 -3.12 8.14
C LEU A 284 3.89 -1.87 8.60
N VAL A 285 3.54 -1.32 9.77
CA VAL A 285 4.24 -0.18 10.35
C VAL A 285 5.69 -0.53 10.64
N ARG A 286 5.95 -1.67 11.28
CA ARG A 286 7.32 -2.12 11.60
C ARG A 286 8.16 -2.36 10.36
N PHE A 287 7.58 -2.90 9.29
CA PHE A 287 8.29 -3.12 8.04
C PHE A 287 8.56 -1.80 7.30
N SER A 288 7.53 -0.96 7.11
CA SER A 288 7.64 0.31 6.38
C SER A 288 8.55 1.35 7.06
N ASN A 289 8.81 1.22 8.35
CA ASN A 289 9.68 2.12 9.09
C ASN A 289 11.09 1.55 9.37
N GLY A 290 11.43 0.40 8.78
CA GLY A 290 12.76 -0.22 8.92
C GLY A 290 13.04 -0.82 10.30
N SER A 291 12.01 -1.19 11.06
CA SER A 291 12.14 -1.95 12.32
C SER A 291 12.00 -3.45 12.12
N CYS A 292 11.64 -3.87 10.92
CA CYS A 292 11.68 -5.24 10.43
C CYS A 292 12.23 -5.20 9.01
N ASN A 293 13.14 -6.12 8.68
CA ASN A 293 13.80 -6.13 7.36
C ASN A 293 13.34 -7.29 6.49
N VAL A 294 12.64 -8.28 7.06
CA VAL A 294 12.12 -9.42 6.30
C VAL A 294 10.63 -9.58 6.58
N LEU A 295 9.81 -9.43 5.56
CA LEU A 295 8.37 -9.68 5.65
C LEU A 295 8.06 -10.99 4.94
N VAL A 296 7.54 -11.98 5.66
CA VAL A 296 7.06 -13.22 5.06
C VAL A 296 5.57 -13.07 4.82
N ALA A 297 5.10 -13.26 3.58
CA ALA A 297 3.72 -12.96 3.23
C ALA A 297 3.13 -13.95 2.22
N SER A 298 1.81 -14.10 2.23
CA SER A 298 1.08 -14.74 1.13
C SER A 298 0.72 -13.74 0.05
N ASP A 299 0.46 -14.21 -1.18
CA ASP A 299 0.07 -13.33 -2.30
C ASP A 299 -1.10 -12.42 -1.94
N VAL A 300 -2.15 -12.99 -1.35
CA VAL A 300 -3.35 -12.24 -0.98
C VAL A 300 -3.03 -11.15 0.04
N ALA A 301 -2.20 -11.48 1.02
CA ALA A 301 -1.86 -10.56 2.10
C ALA A 301 -0.85 -9.50 1.66
N ALA A 302 -0.06 -9.78 0.62
CA ALA A 302 0.92 -8.87 0.05
C ALA A 302 0.36 -7.96 -1.06
N ARG A 303 -0.83 -8.26 -1.59
CA ARG A 303 -1.55 -7.36 -2.51
C ARG A 303 -1.88 -6.05 -1.80
N GLY A 304 -1.62 -4.92 -2.46
CA GLY A 304 -1.83 -3.59 -1.87
C GLY A 304 -0.78 -3.15 -0.85
N LEU A 305 0.29 -3.93 -0.65
CA LEU A 305 1.49 -3.46 0.04
C LEU A 305 2.15 -2.34 -0.77
N ASP A 306 2.02 -1.10 -0.29
CA ASP A 306 2.89 0.03 -0.67
C ASP A 306 4.21 -0.09 0.09
N VAL A 307 4.89 -1.21 -0.15
CA VAL A 307 6.28 -1.39 0.23
C VAL A 307 7.05 -1.45 -1.07
N GLU A 308 7.02 -0.34 -1.79
CA GLU A 308 7.71 -0.18 -3.05
C GLU A 308 9.21 0.05 -2.79
N GLY A 309 10.06 -0.41 -3.72
CA GLY A 309 11.51 -0.22 -3.61
C GLY A 309 12.20 -1.19 -2.66
N LEU A 310 11.67 -2.41 -2.50
CA LEU A 310 12.34 -3.49 -1.79
C LEU A 310 13.71 -3.77 -2.41
N ALA A 311 14.70 -4.09 -1.58
CA ALA A 311 16.01 -4.52 -2.08
C ALA A 311 15.96 -5.94 -2.67
N ALA A 312 15.11 -6.83 -2.11
CA ALA A 312 14.93 -8.18 -2.64
C ALA A 312 13.50 -8.72 -2.49
N VAL A 313 13.14 -9.62 -3.39
CA VAL A 313 11.96 -10.48 -3.33
C VAL A 313 12.45 -11.93 -3.35
N VAL A 314 11.97 -12.76 -2.43
CA VAL A 314 12.27 -14.19 -2.37
C VAL A 314 10.99 -14.97 -2.61
N ASN A 315 10.96 -15.78 -3.65
CA ASN A 315 9.90 -16.77 -3.85
C ASN A 315 10.28 -18.04 -3.09
N TYR A 316 9.67 -18.25 -1.92
CA TYR A 316 9.84 -19.50 -1.16
C TYR A 316 9.32 -20.69 -1.96
N GLU A 317 8.21 -20.47 -2.66
CA GLU A 317 7.67 -21.33 -3.72
C GLU A 317 7.38 -20.50 -4.95
N LEU A 318 7.51 -21.11 -6.13
CA LEU A 318 7.12 -20.45 -7.36
C LEU A 318 5.58 -20.28 -7.41
N PRO A 319 5.09 -19.12 -7.87
CA PRO A 319 3.67 -18.93 -8.11
C PRO A 319 3.16 -19.91 -9.18
N THR A 320 1.85 -19.98 -9.34
CA THR A 320 1.17 -20.86 -10.29
C THR A 320 1.40 -20.47 -11.75
N ASP A 321 1.61 -19.17 -12.00
CA ASP A 321 1.65 -18.58 -13.33
C ASP A 321 2.63 -17.39 -13.40
N VAL A 322 2.92 -16.98 -14.63
CA VAL A 322 3.88 -15.92 -14.97
C VAL A 322 3.40 -14.54 -14.52
N GLU A 323 2.09 -14.27 -14.59
CA GLU A 323 1.54 -12.97 -14.21
C GLU A 323 1.67 -12.73 -12.71
N SER A 324 1.33 -13.74 -11.90
CA SER A 324 1.57 -13.77 -10.47
C SER A 324 3.05 -13.58 -10.13
N TYR A 325 3.97 -14.19 -10.88
CA TYR A 325 5.41 -13.96 -10.72
C TYR A 325 5.79 -12.50 -10.94
N ARG A 326 5.36 -11.90 -12.05
CA ARG A 326 5.58 -10.47 -12.34
C ARG A 326 5.04 -9.56 -11.25
N HIS A 327 3.86 -9.89 -10.68
CA HIS A 327 3.28 -9.14 -9.58
C HIS A 327 4.09 -9.22 -8.27
N ARG A 328 4.69 -10.38 -7.97
CA ARG A 328 5.58 -10.55 -6.81
C ARG A 328 6.88 -9.76 -6.97
N VAL A 329 7.57 -9.96 -8.09
CA VAL A 329 8.89 -9.34 -8.32
C VAL A 329 8.79 -7.84 -8.65
N GLY A 330 7.65 -7.38 -9.17
CA GLY A 330 7.36 -5.96 -9.40
C GLY A 330 7.29 -5.08 -8.13
N ARG A 331 7.52 -5.67 -6.95
CA ARG A 331 7.69 -4.97 -5.65
C ARG A 331 9.13 -4.49 -5.40
N THR A 332 10.10 -5.01 -6.15
CA THR A 332 11.50 -4.55 -6.12
C THR A 332 11.81 -3.65 -7.33
N ALA A 333 13.03 -3.10 -7.36
CA ALA A 333 13.60 -2.30 -8.45
C ALA A 333 12.84 -1.00 -8.83
N ARG A 334 12.04 -0.42 -7.94
CA ARG A 334 11.39 0.88 -8.19
C ARG A 334 12.28 2.06 -7.79
N ALA A 335 12.02 3.24 -8.37
CA ALA A 335 12.75 4.49 -8.13
C ALA A 335 14.26 4.45 -8.48
N GLY A 336 14.62 3.76 -9.57
CA GLY A 336 16.00 3.76 -10.11
C GLY A 336 17.00 2.86 -9.36
N ARG A 337 16.53 2.01 -8.43
CA ARG A 337 17.36 1.04 -7.70
C ARG A 337 17.37 -0.31 -8.43
N HIS A 338 18.49 -1.03 -8.35
CA HIS A 338 18.54 -2.45 -8.73
C HIS A 338 17.67 -3.27 -7.78
N GLY A 339 16.99 -4.28 -8.31
CA GLY A 339 16.23 -5.22 -7.51
C GLY A 339 16.66 -6.65 -7.73
N LEU A 340 16.38 -7.50 -6.75
CA LEU A 340 16.81 -8.88 -6.75
C LEU A 340 15.60 -9.79 -6.56
N ALA A 341 15.39 -10.73 -7.48
CA ALA A 341 14.35 -11.75 -7.39
C ALA A 341 14.99 -13.14 -7.23
N LEU A 342 14.94 -13.68 -6.01
CA LEU A 342 15.51 -14.98 -5.67
C LEU A 342 14.40 -16.03 -5.63
N SER A 343 14.49 -17.06 -6.46
CA SER A 343 13.44 -18.07 -6.58
C SER A 343 13.94 -19.46 -6.24
N LEU A 344 13.33 -20.07 -5.22
CA LEU A 344 13.59 -21.46 -4.86
C LEU A 344 12.79 -22.39 -5.76
N VAL A 345 13.46 -23.38 -6.33
CA VAL A 345 12.89 -24.31 -7.31
C VAL A 345 13.13 -25.74 -6.84
N SER A 346 12.04 -26.45 -6.57
CA SER A 346 12.06 -27.91 -6.41
C SER A 346 11.89 -28.61 -7.76
N SER A 347 12.18 -29.91 -7.82
CA SER A 347 12.01 -30.72 -9.04
C SER A 347 10.59 -30.66 -9.62
N ARG A 348 9.55 -30.49 -8.78
CA ARG A 348 8.15 -30.37 -9.21
C ARG A 348 7.80 -29.00 -9.80
N GLU A 349 8.64 -28.00 -9.56
CA GLU A 349 8.46 -26.63 -10.04
C GLU A 349 9.26 -26.35 -11.32
N LEU A 350 10.10 -27.28 -11.79
CA LEU A 350 10.95 -27.11 -12.98
C LEU A 350 10.18 -26.62 -14.22
N PRO A 351 9.00 -27.18 -14.59
CA PRO A 351 8.26 -26.69 -15.75
C PRO A 351 7.81 -25.23 -15.58
N ARG A 352 7.41 -24.84 -14.36
CA ARG A 352 7.02 -23.46 -14.03
C ARG A 352 8.22 -22.52 -14.06
N ALA A 353 9.35 -22.95 -13.50
CA ALA A 353 10.60 -22.20 -13.54
C ALA A 353 11.04 -21.92 -14.98
N GLN A 354 10.93 -22.92 -15.86
CA GLN A 354 11.25 -22.77 -17.28
C GLN A 354 10.32 -21.78 -17.97
N ALA A 355 9.00 -21.88 -17.74
CA ALA A 355 8.03 -20.94 -18.31
C ALA A 355 8.31 -19.49 -17.88
N ILE A 356 8.60 -19.28 -16.59
CA ILE A 356 8.95 -17.97 -16.04
C ILE A 356 10.29 -17.48 -16.61
N ALA A 357 11.33 -18.32 -16.67
CA ALA A 357 12.62 -17.91 -17.22
C ALA A 357 12.51 -17.50 -18.69
N THR A 358 11.80 -18.29 -19.52
CA THR A 358 11.53 -17.96 -20.92
C THR A 358 10.80 -16.62 -21.05
N ASP A 359 9.78 -16.38 -20.21
CA ASP A 359 9.04 -15.12 -20.20
C ASP A 359 9.91 -13.89 -19.87
N GLN A 360 10.89 -14.07 -18.97
CA GLN A 360 11.86 -13.03 -18.62
C GLN A 360 13.01 -12.93 -19.63
N GLY A 361 13.00 -13.72 -20.72
CA GLY A 361 14.07 -13.74 -21.71
C GLY A 361 15.38 -14.36 -21.21
N LEU A 362 15.31 -15.22 -20.20
CA LEU A 362 16.47 -15.82 -19.52
C LEU A 362 16.64 -17.30 -19.88
N THR A 363 17.89 -17.74 -19.94
CA THR A 363 18.21 -19.18 -19.89
C THR A 363 18.18 -19.65 -18.45
N LEU A 364 17.35 -20.64 -18.15
CA LEU A 364 17.22 -21.18 -16.80
C LEU A 364 18.56 -21.81 -16.35
N SER A 365 19.13 -21.25 -15.28
CA SER A 365 20.27 -21.83 -14.57
C SER A 365 19.87 -22.08 -13.12
N LEU A 366 20.22 -23.26 -12.60
CA LEU A 366 19.81 -23.74 -11.28
C LEU A 366 21.04 -24.13 -10.44
N PRO A 367 21.88 -23.16 -10.04
CA PRO A 367 22.94 -23.43 -9.08
C PRO A 367 22.36 -23.99 -7.77
N ARG A 368 23.19 -24.75 -7.04
CA ARG A 368 22.84 -25.20 -5.69
C ARG A 368 22.62 -24.00 -4.77
N THR A 369 21.54 -24.07 -3.99
CA THR A 369 21.19 -22.99 -3.04
C THR A 369 22.15 -22.95 -1.83
N PRO A 370 22.64 -21.78 -1.40
CA PRO A 370 23.34 -21.65 -0.12
C PRO A 370 22.38 -21.99 1.04
N LEU A 371 22.79 -22.88 1.94
CA LEU A 371 22.00 -23.26 3.11
C LEU A 371 22.61 -22.64 4.38
N ALA A 372 21.77 -22.02 5.22
CA ALA A 372 22.20 -21.60 6.54
C ALA A 372 22.40 -22.81 7.46
N THR A 373 23.57 -22.89 8.11
CA THR A 373 23.96 -23.97 9.04
C THR A 373 23.78 -23.60 10.51
N GLY A 374 23.38 -22.36 10.81
CA GLY A 374 23.15 -21.87 12.16
C GLY A 374 22.95 -20.36 12.20
N LYS A 375 22.87 -19.79 13.41
CA LYS A 375 22.79 -18.34 13.60
C LYS A 375 24.17 -17.71 13.33
N PRO A 376 24.30 -16.82 12.34
CA PRO A 376 25.58 -16.17 12.07
C PRO A 376 25.94 -15.17 13.17
N PRO A 377 27.25 -14.91 13.36
CA PRO A 377 27.73 -13.95 14.37
C PRO A 377 27.32 -12.51 14.06
N GLU A 378 27.26 -12.14 12.78
CA GLU A 378 26.86 -10.80 12.32
C GLU A 378 25.69 -10.88 11.35
N LEU A 379 24.50 -10.58 11.86
CA LEU A 379 23.29 -10.39 11.06
C LEU A 379 23.03 -8.90 10.85
N PRO A 380 22.66 -8.47 9.63
CA PRO A 380 22.11 -7.14 9.42
C PRO A 380 20.89 -6.96 10.34
N GLN A 381 20.98 -6.04 11.30
CA GLN A 381 19.86 -5.69 12.14
C GLN A 381 19.06 -4.56 11.50
N ALA A 382 17.75 -4.54 11.79
CA ALA A 382 16.89 -3.45 11.39
C ALA A 382 17.41 -2.13 11.98
N PRO A 383 17.66 -1.08 11.17
CA PRO A 383 18.25 0.17 11.63
C PRO A 383 17.39 0.89 12.68
N MET A 384 16.07 0.65 12.62
CA MET A 384 15.11 1.21 13.54
C MET A 384 14.55 0.15 14.49
N VAL A 385 13.89 0.63 15.53
CA VAL A 385 13.04 -0.16 16.43
C VAL A 385 11.76 0.62 16.66
N THR A 386 10.62 -0.06 16.54
CA THR A 386 9.32 0.55 16.78
C THR A 386 8.99 0.52 18.27
N LEU A 387 8.65 1.67 18.82
CA LEU A 387 7.96 1.78 20.10
C LEU A 387 6.46 1.91 19.84
N ARG A 388 5.67 1.07 20.51
CA ARG A 388 4.22 1.14 20.52
C ARG A 388 3.75 1.86 21.77
N ILE A 389 2.89 2.84 21.58
CA ILE A 389 2.20 3.59 22.62
C ILE A 389 0.74 3.14 22.60
N ASP A 390 0.23 2.67 23.72
CA ASP A 390 -1.17 2.25 23.89
C ASP A 390 -2.07 3.50 24.04
N GLY A 391 -2.10 4.34 23.00
CA GLY A 391 -2.94 5.52 22.85
C GLY A 391 -2.92 6.03 21.40
N GLY A 392 -4.02 6.62 20.93
CA GLY A 392 -4.15 6.98 19.50
C GLY A 392 -5.04 8.19 19.21
N LYS A 393 -5.67 8.21 18.03
CA LYS A 393 -6.59 9.29 17.61
C LYS A 393 -7.75 9.47 18.58
N THR A 394 -8.26 8.39 19.18
CA THR A 394 -9.34 8.44 20.19
C THR A 394 -8.90 9.17 21.45
N ASP A 395 -7.60 9.16 21.75
CA ASP A 395 -6.97 9.92 22.83
C ASP A 395 -6.60 11.35 22.44
N LYS A 396 -6.97 11.77 21.23
CA LYS A 396 -6.59 13.06 20.62
C LYS A 396 -5.07 13.23 20.51
N LEU A 397 -4.31 12.13 20.38
CA LEU A 397 -2.88 12.18 20.11
C LEU A 397 -2.63 12.53 18.65
N ARG A 398 -1.61 13.36 18.43
CA ARG A 398 -1.07 13.73 17.12
C ARG A 398 0.41 13.37 17.07
N ALA A 399 0.95 13.24 15.85
CA ALA A 399 2.37 12.94 15.67
C ALA A 399 3.28 13.97 16.35
N GLY A 400 2.89 15.26 16.32
CA GLY A 400 3.60 16.33 17.00
C GLY A 400 3.67 16.18 18.52
N ASP A 401 2.66 15.58 19.16
CA ASP A 401 2.65 15.35 20.61
C ASP A 401 3.72 14.32 21.01
N ILE A 402 3.83 13.25 20.23
CA ILE A 402 4.83 12.18 20.42
C ILE A 402 6.22 12.71 20.10
N LEU A 403 6.36 13.46 19.00
CA LEU A 403 7.61 14.08 18.61
C LEU A 403 8.11 15.01 19.73
N GLY A 404 7.26 15.92 20.22
CA GLY A 404 7.61 16.85 21.31
C GLY A 404 8.01 16.13 22.60
N ALA A 405 7.33 15.03 22.94
CA ALA A 405 7.70 14.20 24.09
C ALA A 405 9.08 13.53 23.93
N LEU A 406 9.54 13.29 22.70
CA LEU A 406 10.82 12.67 22.38
C LEU A 406 11.95 13.68 22.09
N THR A 407 11.64 14.90 21.65
CA THR A 407 12.65 15.92 21.30
C THR A 407 12.84 17.01 22.34
N GLY A 408 11.85 17.28 23.21
CA GLY A 408 11.90 18.33 24.23
C GLY A 408 12.91 18.05 25.36
N GLU A 409 12.46 17.92 26.60
CA GLU A 409 13.29 17.46 27.75
C GLU A 409 13.96 16.09 27.48
N ALA A 410 13.52 15.41 26.41
CA ALA A 410 14.03 14.12 25.99
C ALA A 410 15.39 14.16 25.26
N GLY A 411 15.75 15.27 24.61
CA GLY A 411 17.09 15.47 24.02
C GLY A 411 17.51 14.35 23.05
N LEU A 412 16.57 13.71 22.36
CA LEU A 412 16.86 12.92 21.17
C LEU A 412 16.99 13.88 19.99
N SER A 413 18.02 13.69 19.17
CA SER A 413 18.11 14.43 17.92
C SER A 413 16.95 14.04 17.01
N GLY A 414 16.40 15.00 16.25
CA GLY A 414 15.31 14.72 15.32
C GLY A 414 15.64 13.60 14.34
N GLY A 415 16.91 13.45 13.94
CA GLY A 415 17.38 12.37 13.06
C GLY A 415 17.31 10.96 13.67
N ALA A 416 17.18 10.84 15.00
CA ALA A 416 17.00 9.54 15.66
C ALA A 416 15.53 9.08 15.69
N ILE A 417 14.59 9.94 15.28
CA ILE A 417 13.15 9.67 15.29
C ILE A 417 12.70 9.54 13.83
N GLY A 418 12.26 8.34 13.47
CA GLY A 418 11.70 8.07 12.16
C GLY A 418 10.19 8.31 12.10
N LYS A 419 9.53 7.55 11.22
CA LYS A 419 8.09 7.68 10.95
C LYS A 419 7.26 7.49 12.23
N ILE A 420 6.33 8.42 12.46
CA ILE A 420 5.30 8.32 13.50
C ILE A 420 3.96 8.00 12.83
N VAL A 421 3.32 6.92 13.26
CA VAL A 421 2.02 6.48 12.75
C VAL A 421 1.00 6.49 13.89
N ILE A 422 -0.08 7.25 13.72
CA ILE A 422 -1.18 7.33 14.70
C ILE A 422 -2.38 6.53 14.18
N GLN A 423 -2.75 5.48 14.89
CA GLN A 423 -3.95 4.69 14.66
C GLN A 423 -5.06 5.09 15.64
N PRO A 424 -6.29 4.56 15.52
CA PRO A 424 -7.38 4.90 16.42
C PRO A 424 -7.01 4.73 17.90
N THR A 425 -6.47 3.58 18.29
CA THR A 425 -6.22 3.21 19.70
C THR A 425 -4.75 3.04 20.06
N ARG A 426 -3.84 3.08 19.08
CA ARG A 426 -2.40 2.88 19.26
C ARG A 426 -1.63 3.88 18.42
N SER A 427 -0.40 4.15 18.83
CA SER A 427 0.54 4.95 18.06
C SER A 427 1.89 4.24 18.00
N TYR A 428 2.60 4.42 16.92
CA TYR A 428 3.90 3.81 16.69
C TYR A 428 4.91 4.87 16.32
N VAL A 429 6.11 4.77 16.88
CA VAL A 429 7.22 5.64 16.52
C VAL A 429 8.45 4.78 16.26
N ALA A 430 9.05 4.97 15.09
CA ALA A 430 10.34 4.37 14.78
C ALA A 430 11.45 5.17 15.47
N ILE A 431 12.33 4.47 16.20
CA ILE A 431 13.49 5.08 16.86
C ILE A 431 14.75 4.39 16.35
N ALA A 432 15.80 5.15 16.07
CA ALA A 432 17.11 4.60 15.74
C ALA A 432 17.55 3.59 16.81
N ARG A 433 17.99 2.40 16.40
CA ARG A 433 18.25 1.27 17.31
C ARG A 433 19.16 1.64 18.48
N ALA A 434 20.20 2.46 18.24
CA ALA A 434 21.13 2.94 19.26
C ALA A 434 20.47 3.80 20.36
N GLN A 435 19.33 4.43 20.07
CA GLN A 435 18.64 5.37 20.96
C GLN A 435 17.37 4.80 21.60
N VAL A 436 16.97 3.57 21.24
CA VAL A 436 15.69 2.99 21.68
C VAL A 436 15.56 2.87 23.19
N GLY A 437 16.63 2.53 23.90
CA GLY A 437 16.63 2.39 25.36
C GLY A 437 16.34 3.74 26.05
N LYS A 438 16.99 4.81 25.58
CA LYS A 438 16.75 6.18 26.06
C LYS A 438 15.32 6.63 25.74
N ALA A 439 14.84 6.38 24.53
CA ALA A 439 13.48 6.74 24.13
C ALA A 439 12.41 6.02 24.97
N LEU A 440 12.57 4.71 25.19
CA LEU A 440 11.62 3.91 25.98
C LEU A 440 11.55 4.39 27.43
N ALA A 441 12.70 4.51 28.11
CA ALA A 441 12.75 4.96 29.49
C ALA A 441 12.10 6.34 29.69
N LYS A 442 12.24 7.23 28.71
CA LYS A 442 11.63 8.56 28.77
C LYS A 442 10.13 8.54 28.53
N LEU A 443 9.65 7.77 27.56
CA LEU A 443 8.22 7.67 27.33
C LEU A 443 7.49 6.96 28.49
N ASP A 444 8.14 5.98 29.13
CA ASP A 444 7.59 5.29 30.30
C ASP A 444 7.53 6.19 31.54
N ALA A 445 8.55 7.02 31.79
CA ALA A 445 8.58 7.92 32.94
C ALA A 445 7.76 9.22 32.73
N GLY A 446 7.72 9.68 31.48
CA GLY A 446 7.20 10.99 31.08
C GLY A 446 5.70 11.04 30.84
N LYS A 447 5.27 12.15 30.23
CA LYS A 447 3.89 12.38 29.82
C LYS A 447 3.86 12.82 28.36
N ILE A 448 2.89 12.31 27.61
CA ILE A 448 2.57 12.79 26.26
C ILE A 448 1.30 13.61 26.39
N LYS A 449 1.37 14.90 26.07
CA LYS A 449 0.23 15.83 26.22
C LYS A 449 -0.38 15.79 27.64
N GLY A 450 0.48 15.79 28.65
CA GLY A 450 0.08 15.76 30.07
C GLY A 450 -0.49 14.43 30.58
N ARG A 451 -0.59 13.39 29.74
CA ARG A 451 -1.10 12.06 30.10
C ARG A 451 0.00 10.99 30.05
N ARG A 452 -0.10 9.97 30.90
CA ARG A 452 0.75 8.77 30.82
C ARG A 452 0.12 7.74 29.90
N PHE A 453 0.96 7.09 29.10
CA PHE A 453 0.56 6.00 28.22
C PHE A 453 1.51 4.82 28.45
N ARG A 454 1.00 3.60 28.30
CA ARG A 454 1.84 2.41 28.33
C ARG A 454 2.65 2.34 27.04
N VAL A 455 3.96 2.19 27.15
CA VAL A 455 4.84 2.06 25.99
C VAL A 455 5.52 0.69 26.00
N ARG A 456 5.70 0.12 24.81
CA ARG A 456 6.39 -1.16 24.64
C ARG A 456 7.31 -1.09 23.44
N LYS A 457 8.49 -1.70 23.58
CA LYS A 457 9.37 -2.01 22.45
C LYS A 457 8.80 -3.21 21.69
N LEU A 458 8.70 -3.11 20.37
CA LEU A 458 8.25 -4.21 19.49
C LEU A 458 9.40 -4.94 18.80
#